data_AF-A0A6L5ELS9-F1
#
_entry.id   AF-A0A6L5ELS9-F1
#
_cell.length_a   1.000
_cell.length_b   1.000
_cell.length_c   1.000
_cell.angle_alpha   90.00
_cell.angle_beta   90.00
_cell.angle_gamma   90.00
#
_symmetry.space_group_name_H-M   'P 1'
#
loop_
_entity.id
_entity.type
_entity.pdbx_description
1 polymer ?
#
loop_
_entity_poly.entity_id
_entity_poly.type
_entity_poly.pdbx_seq_one_letter_code
_entity_poly.pdbx_strand_id
1 'polypeptide(L)'
;MTAAILAFAGVVMTALSGLAGSWVTSRGAKEKSVSEQYRGLVAEMRQWTNERLEERDARIQALQEETTLLRTALAKVEEDMRSWRERYRAAVDYIVRLRGLVPVARRPPVPEELRGDVS
;
A
#
# COMPACT_ATOMS: atom_id res chain seq x y z
N MET A 1 -11.56 -37.69 -40.03
CA MET A 1 -11.73 -36.25 -39.73
C MET A 1 -11.31 -35.32 -40.90
N THR A 2 -11.15 -35.84 -42.12
CA THR A 2 -10.63 -35.08 -43.28
C THR A 2 -11.71 -34.63 -44.28
N ALA A 3 -12.86 -35.33 -44.33
CA ALA A 3 -13.93 -35.02 -45.29
C ALA A 3 -14.76 -33.77 -44.96
N ALA A 4 -14.80 -33.35 -43.68
CA ALA A 4 -15.60 -32.19 -43.26
C ALA A 4 -15.01 -30.84 -43.71
N ILE A 5 -13.71 -30.78 -43.97
CA ILE A 5 -12.99 -29.53 -44.30
C ILE A 5 -13.26 -29.12 -45.75
N LEU A 6 -13.39 -30.08 -46.66
CA LEU A 6 -13.58 -29.81 -48.09
C LEU A 6 -15.00 -29.30 -48.41
N ALA A 7 -16.02 -29.76 -47.70
CA ALA A 7 -17.39 -29.27 -47.87
C ALA A 7 -17.56 -27.82 -47.39
N PHE A 8 -16.78 -27.40 -46.39
CA PHE A 8 -16.81 -26.03 -45.85
C PHE A 8 -16.20 -25.02 -46.83
N ALA A 9 -15.16 -25.41 -47.56
CA ALA A 9 -14.49 -24.52 -48.52
C ALA A 9 -15.39 -24.14 -49.72
N GLY A 10 -16.25 -25.06 -50.18
CA GLY A 10 -17.17 -24.82 -51.29
C GLY A 10 -18.25 -23.79 -50.97
N VAL A 11 -18.79 -23.81 -49.75
CA VAL A 11 -19.87 -22.89 -49.30
C VAL A 11 -19.33 -21.47 -49.05
N VAL A 12 -18.08 -21.34 -48.60
CA VAL A 12 -17.44 -20.05 -48.34
C VAL A 12 -17.19 -19.26 -49.63
N MET A 13 -16.82 -19.94 -50.72
CA MET A 13 -16.51 -19.29 -52.00
C MET A 13 -17.74 -18.67 -52.69
N THR A 14 -18.92 -19.29 -52.59
CA THR A 14 -20.13 -18.75 -53.25
C THR A 14 -20.75 -17.58 -52.49
N ALA A 15 -20.57 -17.51 -51.16
CA ALA A 15 -21.04 -16.39 -50.33
C ALA A 15 -20.22 -15.10 -50.55
N LEU A 16 -18.94 -15.22 -50.93
CA LEU A 16 -18.03 -14.08 -51.10
C LEU A 16 -18.37 -13.22 -52.33
N SER A 17 -18.93 -13.80 -53.39
CA SER A 17 -19.28 -13.06 -54.61
C SER A 17 -20.50 -12.14 -54.45
N GLY A 18 -21.46 -12.51 -53.59
CA GLY A 18 -22.59 -11.64 -53.22
C GLY A 18 -22.21 -10.53 -52.23
N LEU A 19 -21.14 -10.71 -51.45
CA LEU A 19 -20.65 -9.75 -50.46
C LEU A 19 -19.87 -8.57 -51.09
N ALA A 20 -19.29 -8.74 -52.28
CA ALA A 20 -18.50 -7.71 -52.96
C ALA A 20 -19.32 -6.44 -53.28
N GLY A 21 -20.60 -6.59 -53.66
CA GLY A 21 -21.51 -5.46 -53.89
C GLY A 21 -21.90 -4.70 -52.61
N SER A 22 -21.90 -5.38 -51.45
CA SER A 22 -22.15 -4.74 -50.13
C SER A 22 -20.89 -4.13 -49.49
N TRP A 23 -19.71 -4.48 -49.99
CA TRP A 23 -18.42 -4.06 -49.41
C TRP A 23 -18.10 -2.58 -49.68
N VAL A 24 -18.55 -2.03 -50.81
CA VAL A 24 -18.32 -0.62 -51.17
C VAL A 24 -19.19 0.32 -50.31
N THR A 25 -20.44 -0.05 -50.04
CA THR A 25 -21.35 0.72 -49.17
C THR A 25 -21.06 0.49 -47.67
N SER A 26 -20.60 -0.71 -47.28
CA SER A 26 -20.26 -0.99 -45.88
C SER A 26 -18.90 -0.43 -45.44
N ARG A 27 -17.95 -0.17 -46.34
CA ARG A 27 -16.66 0.46 -45.97
C ARG A 27 -16.83 1.89 -45.46
N GLY A 28 -17.65 2.71 -46.11
CA GLY A 28 -17.90 4.10 -45.67
C GLY A 28 -18.64 4.21 -44.32
N ALA A 29 -19.44 3.20 -43.96
CA ALA A 29 -20.13 3.13 -42.68
C ALA A 29 -19.29 2.44 -41.58
N LYS A 30 -18.50 1.41 -41.92
CA LYS A 30 -17.62 0.70 -40.97
C LYS A 30 -16.38 1.49 -40.59
N GLU A 31 -15.80 2.30 -41.49
CA GLU A 31 -14.67 3.17 -41.11
C GLU A 31 -15.09 4.22 -40.07
N LYS A 32 -16.31 4.75 -40.18
CA LYS A 32 -16.91 5.62 -39.16
C LYS A 32 -17.18 4.87 -37.86
N SER A 33 -17.75 3.66 -37.91
CA SER A 33 -18.06 2.90 -36.69
C SER A 33 -16.82 2.35 -35.96
N VAL A 34 -15.77 1.94 -36.68
CA VAL A 34 -14.51 1.47 -36.08
C VAL A 34 -13.73 2.63 -35.47
N SER A 35 -13.69 3.78 -36.13
CA SER A 35 -13.04 4.97 -35.56
C SER A 35 -13.77 5.51 -34.32
N GLU A 36 -15.10 5.42 -34.27
CA GLU A 36 -15.89 5.72 -33.06
C GLU A 36 -15.64 4.71 -31.93
N GLN A 37 -15.57 3.40 -32.23
CA GLN A 37 -15.26 2.37 -31.24
C GLN A 37 -13.85 2.53 -30.65
N TYR A 38 -12.84 2.83 -31.49
CA TYR A 38 -11.49 3.14 -31.01
C TYR A 38 -11.46 4.39 -30.14
N ARG A 39 -12.21 5.45 -30.49
CA ARG A 39 -12.31 6.65 -29.67
C ARG A 39 -12.95 6.36 -28.32
N GLY A 40 -14.01 5.55 -28.28
CA GLY A 40 -14.65 5.11 -27.04
C GLY A 40 -13.70 4.35 -26.13
N LEU A 41 -12.98 3.36 -26.68
CA LEU A 41 -12.01 2.57 -25.91
C LEU A 41 -10.85 3.42 -25.37
N VAL A 42 -10.34 4.37 -26.15
CA VAL A 42 -9.28 5.29 -25.69
C VAL A 42 -9.81 6.24 -24.60
N ALA A 43 -11.04 6.72 -24.71
CA ALA A 43 -11.67 7.55 -23.69
C ALA A 43 -11.85 6.78 -22.38
N GLU A 44 -12.34 5.53 -22.46
CA GLU A 44 -12.50 4.64 -21.30
C GLU A 44 -11.15 4.31 -20.65
N MET A 45 -10.12 3.98 -21.43
CA MET A 45 -8.78 3.75 -20.89
C MET A 45 -8.21 4.99 -20.20
N ARG A 46 -8.42 6.19 -20.76
CA ARG A 46 -7.99 7.45 -20.13
C ARG A 46 -8.72 7.68 -18.81
N GLN A 47 -10.03 7.48 -18.79
CA GLN A 47 -10.83 7.62 -17.59
C GLN A 47 -10.35 6.64 -16.50
N TRP A 48 -10.26 5.35 -16.82
CA TRP A 48 -9.77 4.33 -15.90
C TRP A 48 -8.37 4.62 -15.37
N THR A 49 -7.48 5.11 -16.24
CA THR A 49 -6.12 5.50 -15.83
C THR A 49 -6.16 6.65 -14.84
N ASN A 50 -6.97 7.68 -15.10
CA ASN A 50 -7.10 8.83 -14.19
C ASN A 50 -7.68 8.41 -12.84
N GLU A 51 -8.75 7.61 -12.83
CA GLU A 51 -9.34 7.08 -11.59
C GLU A 51 -8.31 6.28 -10.79
N ARG A 52 -7.49 5.45 -11.44
CA ARG A 52 -6.44 4.68 -10.77
C ARG A 52 -5.31 5.55 -10.23
N LEU A 53 -4.95 6.62 -10.94
CA LEU A 53 -3.96 7.58 -10.45
C LEU A 53 -4.49 8.33 -9.24
N GLU A 54 -5.75 8.79 -9.27
CA GLU A 54 -6.41 9.46 -8.13
C GLU A 54 -6.51 8.53 -6.91
N GLU A 55 -6.96 7.28 -7.10
CA GLU A 55 -7.01 6.28 -6.02
C GLU A 55 -5.62 6.04 -5.41
N ARG A 56 -4.59 5.93 -6.26
CA ARG A 56 -3.21 5.73 -5.81
C ARG A 56 -2.73 6.94 -5.03
N ASP A 57 -2.95 8.15 -5.54
CA ASP A 57 -2.47 9.38 -4.91
C ASP A 57 -3.16 9.63 -3.57
N ALA A 58 -4.47 9.31 -3.47
CA ALA A 58 -5.19 9.32 -2.20
C ALA A 58 -4.62 8.32 -1.19
N ARG A 59 -4.28 7.10 -1.62
CA ARG A 59 -3.63 6.10 -0.76
C ARG A 59 -2.24 6.54 -0.31
N ILE A 60 -1.46 7.15 -1.21
CA ILE A 60 -0.14 7.69 -0.87
C ILE A 60 -0.27 8.79 0.18
N GLN A 61 -1.23 9.71 0.03
CA GLN A 61 -1.48 10.77 1.01
C GLN A 61 -1.89 10.19 2.37
N ALA A 62 -2.82 9.24 2.40
CA ALA A 62 -3.24 8.60 3.65
C ALA A 62 -2.06 7.91 4.37
N LEU A 63 -1.20 7.20 3.64
CA LEU A 63 0.00 6.58 4.21
C LEU A 63 1.02 7.61 4.68
N GLN A 64 1.18 8.73 3.97
CA GLN A 64 2.05 9.83 4.41
C GLN A 64 1.53 10.44 5.73
N GLU A 65 0.23 10.67 5.85
CA GLU A 65 -0.38 11.15 7.09
C GLU A 65 -0.18 10.16 8.24
N GLU A 66 -0.44 8.87 8.02
CA GLU A 66 -0.24 7.84 9.05
C GLU A 66 1.22 7.76 9.49
N THR A 67 2.17 7.77 8.55
CA THR A 67 3.60 7.75 8.87
C THR A 67 4.04 9.00 9.64
N THR A 68 3.47 10.18 9.35
CA THR A 68 3.75 11.39 10.12
C THR A 68 3.23 11.28 11.55
N LEU A 69 2.01 10.78 11.74
CA LEU A 69 1.41 10.58 13.06
C LEU A 69 2.22 9.58 13.88
N LEU A 70 2.60 8.45 13.28
CA LEU A 70 3.42 7.44 13.94
C LEU A 70 4.79 7.98 14.36
N ARG A 71 5.43 8.80 13.52
CA ARG A 71 6.70 9.45 13.88
C ARG A 71 6.55 10.40 15.06
N THR A 72 5.48 11.19 15.09
CA THR A 72 5.19 12.08 16.23
C THR A 72 4.91 11.29 17.51
N ALA A 73 4.14 10.21 17.43
CA ALA A 73 3.86 9.36 18.57
C ALA A 73 5.13 8.69 19.11
N LEU A 74 5.99 8.20 18.21
CA LEU A 74 7.27 7.59 18.57
C LEU A 74 8.20 8.60 19.25
N ALA A 75 8.32 9.82 18.72
CA ALA A 75 9.12 10.87 19.33
C ALA A 75 8.65 11.21 20.76
N LYS A 76 7.33 11.23 20.98
CA LYS A 76 6.75 11.45 22.31
C LYS A 76 7.08 10.31 23.29
N VAL A 77 6.95 9.06 22.85
CA VAL A 77 7.30 7.89 23.66
C VAL A 77 8.79 7.90 24.02
N GLU A 78 9.66 8.26 23.08
CA GLU A 78 11.10 8.38 23.34
C GLU A 78 11.43 9.46 24.38
N GLU A 79 10.74 10.59 24.32
CA GLU A 79 10.85 11.67 25.32
C GLU A 79 10.37 11.20 26.70
N ASP A 80 9.19 10.58 26.77
CA ASP A 80 8.65 10.03 28.01
C ASP A 80 9.61 9.00 28.61
N MET A 81 10.11 8.04 27.80
CA MET A 81 11.09 7.04 28.24
C MET A 81 12.37 7.67 28.78
N ARG A 82 12.85 8.76 28.17
CA ARG A 82 14.01 9.51 28.66
C ARG A 82 13.73 10.12 30.02
N SER A 83 12.59 10.78 30.19
CA SER A 83 12.18 11.39 31.46
C SER A 83 12.04 10.33 32.57
N TRP A 84 11.42 9.19 32.27
CA TRP A 84 11.30 8.08 33.21
C TRP A 84 12.65 7.52 33.62
N ARG A 85 13.59 7.36 32.67
CA ARG A 85 14.94 6.90 32.96
C ARG A 85 15.71 7.86 33.88
N GLU A 86 15.58 9.16 33.64
CA GLU A 86 16.19 10.19 34.49
C GLU A 86 15.61 10.17 35.91
N ARG A 87 14.29 10.10 36.04
CA ARG A 87 13.60 9.99 37.34
C ARG A 87 13.98 8.71 38.08
N TYR A 88 14.05 7.60 37.37
CA TYR A 88 14.48 6.31 37.91
C TYR A 88 15.90 6.41 38.47
N ARG A 89 16.84 6.94 37.67
CA ARG A 89 18.23 7.11 38.09
C ARG A 89 18.33 8.01 39.32
N ALA A 90 17.62 9.14 39.34
CA ALA A 90 17.60 10.02 40.49
C ALA A 90 17.04 9.34 41.76
N ALA A 91 16.01 8.51 41.62
CA ALA A 91 15.45 7.74 42.72
C ALA A 91 16.43 6.68 43.24
N VAL A 92 17.11 5.95 42.34
CA VAL A 92 18.16 4.98 42.71
C VAL A 92 19.31 5.67 43.45
N ASP A 93 19.82 6.78 42.91
CA ASP A 93 20.89 7.56 43.53
C ASP A 93 20.51 8.05 44.93
N TYR A 94 19.25 8.49 45.09
CA TYR A 94 18.72 8.90 46.39
C TYR A 94 18.65 7.72 47.38
N ILE A 95 18.18 6.55 46.95
CA ILE A 95 18.17 5.33 47.77
C ILE A 95 19.58 4.93 48.18
N VAL A 96 20.55 4.95 47.26
CA VAL A 96 21.96 4.66 47.55
C VAL A 96 22.50 5.61 48.61
N ARG A 97 22.23 6.92 48.47
CA ARG A 97 22.64 7.93 49.45
C ARG A 97 22.04 7.67 50.84
N LEU A 98 20.74 7.42 50.92
CA LEU A 98 20.07 7.09 52.19
C LEU A 98 20.62 5.81 52.81
N ARG A 99 20.83 4.76 52.00
CA ARG A 99 21.39 3.48 52.44
C ARG A 99 22.81 3.62 52.99
N GLY A 100 23.59 4.56 52.46
CA GLY A 100 24.91 4.94 52.97
C GLY A 100 24.88 5.49 54.40
N LEU A 101 23.79 6.15 54.80
CA LEU A 101 23.60 6.70 56.15
C LEU A 101 23.18 5.65 57.18
N VAL A 102 22.73 4.46 56.74
CA VAL A 102 22.31 3.37 57.63
C VAL A 102 23.51 2.47 57.95
N PRO A 103 23.81 2.22 59.24
CA PRO A 103 24.86 1.29 59.66
C PRO A 103 24.69 -0.09 59.01
N VAL A 104 25.79 -0.68 58.55
CA VAL A 104 25.78 -1.94 57.78
C VAL A 104 25.02 -3.06 58.50
N ALA A 105 25.15 -3.16 59.83
CA ALA A 105 24.47 -4.17 60.65
C ALA A 105 22.94 -4.06 60.69
N ARG A 106 22.36 -2.92 60.29
CA ARG A 106 20.91 -2.64 60.31
C ARG A 106 20.34 -2.35 58.92
N ARG A 107 21.14 -2.56 57.88
CA ARG A 107 20.77 -2.18 56.52
C ARG A 107 19.78 -3.21 55.95
N PRO A 108 18.61 -2.77 55.44
CA PRO A 108 17.68 -3.68 54.79
C PRO A 108 18.29 -4.29 53.52
N PRO A 109 17.88 -5.52 53.14
CA PRO A 109 18.30 -6.14 51.90
C PRO A 109 17.82 -5.33 50.70
N VAL A 110 18.63 -5.30 49.62
CA VAL A 110 18.24 -4.62 48.37
C VAL A 110 17.23 -5.53 47.65
N PRO A 111 16.07 -5.00 47.23
CA PRO A 111 15.11 -5.71 46.38
C PRO A 111 15.78 -6.29 45.13
N GLU A 112 15.28 -7.41 44.61
CA GLU A 112 15.91 -8.10 43.47
C GLU A 112 15.98 -7.20 42.23
N GLU A 113 14.95 -6.39 42.03
CA GLU A 113 14.76 -5.47 40.91
C GLU A 113 15.81 -4.35 40.89
N LEU A 114 16.35 -3.98 42.06
CA LEU A 114 17.32 -2.89 42.21
C LEU A 114 18.75 -3.41 42.38
N ARG A 115 18.95 -4.73 42.42
CA ARG A 115 20.25 -5.33 42.80
C ARG A 115 21.36 -5.00 41.80
N GLY A 116 21.03 -4.82 40.52
CA GLY A 116 21.97 -4.42 39.47
C GLY A 116 22.26 -2.91 39.41
N ASP A 117 21.39 -2.09 40.01
CA ASP A 117 21.45 -0.62 39.90
C ASP A 117 21.98 0.04 41.19
N VAL A 118 21.93 -0.66 42.32
CA VAL A 118 22.32 -0.18 43.66
C VAL A 118 23.70 -0.75 44.09
N SER A 119 24.39 -1.47 43.21
CA SER A 119 25.68 -2.13 43.46
C SER A 119 26.83 -1.15 43.68
#